data_AF-A0AAP2E3T3-F1
#
_entry.id   AF-A0AAP2E3T3-F1
#
_cell.length_a   1.000
_cell.length_b   1.000
_cell.length_c   1.000
_cell.angle_alpha   90.00
_cell.angle_beta   90.00
_cell.angle_gamma   90.00
#
_symmetry.space_group_name_H-M   'P 1'
#
loop_
_entity.id
_entity.type
_entity.pdbx_description
1 polymer ?
#
loop_
_entity_poly.entity_id
_entity_poly.type
_entity_poly.pdbx_seq_one_letter_code
_entity_poly.pdbx_strand_id
1 'polypeptide(L)'
;IPRSFGIYITDEFGNVSDTLRQELTPLFEQVLDKQKFFVYRLPSDGAIAYGWDLPYLWDNKVDGYSSGWHTAPGGPLPIVCTFGIGGAFQLSRFVLYERTSEFTYSHGNPRTFTLWGSSVDSPQDAELPRYSAGGTVVGDWIN
;
A
#
# COMPACT_ATOMS: atom_id res chain seq x y z
N ILE A 1 24.69 -2.98 -9.34
CA ILE A 1 25.85 -2.18 -9.80
C ILE A 1 25.85 -0.90 -8.96
N PRO A 2 26.96 -0.57 -8.29
CA PRO A 2 27.09 0.69 -7.55
C PRO A 2 26.81 1.91 -8.44
N ARG A 3 26.20 2.94 -7.85
CA ARG A 3 25.88 4.22 -8.49
C ARG A 3 26.31 5.36 -7.58
N SER A 4 26.84 6.42 -8.18
CA SER A 4 27.14 7.67 -7.48
C SER A 4 25.87 8.48 -7.28
N PHE A 5 25.53 8.76 -6.03
CA PHE A 5 24.45 9.65 -5.64
C PHE A 5 25.03 10.96 -5.15
N GLY A 6 24.49 12.08 -5.66
CA GLY A 6 24.78 13.43 -5.17
C GLY A 6 23.57 14.01 -4.48
N ILE A 7 23.74 14.55 -3.26
CA ILE A 7 22.67 15.22 -2.52
C ILE A 7 23.16 16.62 -2.15
N TYR A 8 22.32 17.62 -2.40
CA TYR A 8 22.49 18.99 -1.93
C TYR A 8 21.13 19.54 -1.50
N ILE A 9 21.16 20.58 -0.66
CA ILE A 9 19.96 21.23 -0.12
C ILE A 9 19.90 22.64 -0.69
N THR A 10 18.69 23.09 -1.04
CA THR A 10 18.40 24.46 -1.45
C THR A 10 17.26 25.02 -0.62
N ASP A 11 17.25 26.34 -0.43
CA ASP A 11 16.13 27.06 0.19
C ASP A 11 15.42 28.01 -0.78
N GLU A 12 14.35 28.66 -0.29
CA GLU A 12 13.55 29.61 -1.06
C GLU A 12 14.26 30.95 -1.32
N PHE A 13 15.38 31.22 -0.65
CA PHE A 13 16.19 32.45 -0.81
C PHE A 13 17.34 32.26 -1.81
N GLY A 14 17.48 31.06 -2.38
CA GLY A 14 18.49 30.74 -3.39
C GLY A 14 19.84 30.29 -2.81
N ASN A 15 19.92 29.96 -1.51
CA ASN A 15 21.13 29.36 -0.95
C ASN A 15 21.25 27.90 -1.39
N VAL A 16 22.48 27.43 -1.62
CA VAL A 16 22.80 26.06 -2.05
C VAL A 16 23.93 25.52 -1.18
N SER A 17 23.74 24.32 -0.60
CA SER A 17 24.79 23.63 0.14
C SER A 17 25.87 23.04 -0.78
N ASP A 18 27.00 22.64 -0.22
CA ASP A 18 27.90 21.69 -0.90
C ASP A 18 27.16 20.39 -1.26
N THR A 19 27.66 19.68 -2.27
CA THR A 19 27.11 18.38 -2.69
C THR A 19 27.83 17.23 -1.98
N LEU A 20 27.11 16.48 -1.14
CA LEU A 20 27.57 15.19 -0.64
C LEU A 20 27.50 14.16 -1.78
N ARG A 21 28.59 13.44 -2.04
CA ARG A 21 28.61 12.32 -3.00
C ARG A 21 28.85 11.01 -2.27
N GLN A 22 28.05 9.99 -2.60
CA GLN A 22 28.19 8.65 -2.04
C GLN A 22 27.94 7.58 -3.10
N GLU A 23 28.79 6.56 -3.12
CA GLU A 23 28.54 5.34 -3.90
C GLU A 23 27.59 4.43 -3.13
N LEU A 24 26.40 4.20 -3.68
CA LEU A 24 25.41 3.29 -3.12
C LEU A 24 25.02 2.24 -4.16
N THR A 25 24.67 1.04 -3.70
CA THR A 25 24.05 0.02 -4.57
C THR A 25 22.55 0.02 -4.31
N PRO A 26 21.72 0.47 -5.28
CA PRO A 26 20.28 0.41 -5.13
C PRO A 26 19.83 -1.04 -4.95
N LEU A 27 18.78 -1.24 -4.15
CA LEU A 27 18.07 -2.51 -4.14
C LEU A 27 17.58 -2.81 -5.55
N PHE A 28 17.70 -4.07 -5.97
CA PHE A 28 17.01 -4.51 -7.17
C PHE A 28 15.50 -4.45 -6.90
N GLU A 29 14.79 -3.68 -7.71
CA GLU A 29 13.34 -3.57 -7.65
C GLU A 29 12.74 -4.20 -8.91
N GLN A 30 11.72 -5.02 -8.73
CA GLN A 30 10.86 -5.49 -9.81
C GLN A 30 9.41 -5.43 -9.36
N VAL A 31 8.52 -5.20 -10.32
CA VAL A 31 7.08 -5.30 -10.07
C VAL A 31 6.75 -6.76 -9.76
N LEU A 32 6.03 -7.01 -8.67
CA LEU A 32 5.58 -8.35 -8.34
C LEU A 32 4.58 -8.86 -9.39
N ASP A 33 4.61 -10.17 -9.63
CA ASP A 33 3.69 -10.81 -10.58
C ASP A 33 2.26 -10.81 -10.00
N LYS A 34 1.44 -9.87 -10.50
CA LYS A 34 0.05 -9.68 -10.07
C LYS A 34 -0.83 -10.89 -10.35
N GLN A 35 -0.43 -11.84 -11.22
CA GLN A 35 -1.18 -13.07 -11.44
C GLN A 35 -1.10 -14.03 -10.23
N LYS A 36 -0.12 -13.84 -9.35
CA LYS A 36 0.02 -14.62 -8.11
C LYS A 36 -0.72 -14.00 -6.93
N PHE A 37 -1.35 -12.85 -7.13
CA PHE A 37 -2.11 -12.20 -6.07
C PHE A 37 -3.46 -12.89 -5.94
N PHE A 38 -3.95 -13.04 -4.72
CA PHE A 38 -5.21 -13.74 -4.45
C PHE A 38 -5.95 -13.09 -3.28
N VAL A 39 -7.27 -13.21 -3.32
CA VAL A 39 -8.14 -12.76 -2.22
C VAL A 39 -7.90 -13.64 -1.00
N TYR A 40 -7.59 -13.03 0.14
CA TYR A 40 -7.45 -13.73 1.41
C TYR A 40 -8.38 -13.09 2.43
N ARG A 41 -9.68 -13.34 2.26
CA ARG A 41 -10.73 -12.67 3.01
C ARG A 41 -10.70 -13.09 4.48
N LEU A 42 -10.61 -12.12 5.38
CA LEU A 42 -10.68 -12.34 6.82
C LEU A 42 -11.98 -11.77 7.44
N PRO A 43 -12.42 -12.27 8.61
CA PRO A 43 -13.62 -11.78 9.30
C PRO A 43 -13.63 -10.27 9.57
N SER A 44 -12.50 -9.65 9.91
CA SER A 44 -12.42 -8.20 10.16
C SER A 44 -12.43 -7.35 8.88
N ASP A 45 -12.31 -7.95 7.69
CA ASP A 45 -12.29 -7.20 6.44
C ASP A 45 -13.64 -6.53 6.15
N GLY A 46 -13.60 -5.29 5.66
CA GLY A 46 -14.80 -4.51 5.37
C GLY A 46 -15.67 -5.15 4.29
N ALA A 47 -16.98 -5.27 4.50
CA ALA A 47 -17.93 -5.83 3.53
C ALA A 47 -17.84 -5.11 2.19
N ILE A 48 -17.76 -5.82 1.07
CA ILE A 48 -17.62 -5.25 -0.28
C ILE A 48 -18.99 -4.87 -0.86
N ALA A 49 -19.05 -3.81 -1.68
CA ALA A 49 -20.29 -3.34 -2.30
C ALA A 49 -20.10 -2.87 -3.75
N TYR A 50 -21.23 -2.60 -4.42
CA TYR A 50 -21.32 -1.95 -5.74
C TYR A 50 -20.63 -2.67 -6.90
N GLY A 51 -20.27 -3.95 -6.73
CA GLY A 51 -19.51 -4.71 -7.73
C GLY A 51 -18.05 -4.28 -7.85
N TRP A 52 -17.52 -3.53 -6.86
CA TRP A 52 -16.13 -3.08 -6.79
C TRP A 52 -15.34 -4.02 -5.87
N ASP A 53 -14.77 -5.08 -6.45
CA ASP A 53 -14.18 -6.20 -5.71
C ASP A 53 -12.66 -6.06 -5.52
N LEU A 54 -12.13 -6.82 -4.57
CA LEU A 54 -10.73 -6.79 -4.16
C LEU A 54 -9.73 -7.05 -5.30
N PRO A 55 -9.96 -8.01 -6.23
CA PRO A 55 -9.03 -8.26 -7.33
C PRO A 55 -8.76 -7.06 -8.25
N TYR A 56 -9.65 -6.08 -8.29
CA TYR A 56 -9.45 -4.88 -9.09
C TYR A 56 -8.33 -3.97 -8.57
N LEU A 57 -7.84 -4.17 -7.34
CA LEU A 57 -6.62 -3.49 -6.86
C LEU A 57 -5.36 -3.89 -7.67
N TRP A 58 -5.36 -5.04 -8.34
CA TRP A 58 -4.20 -5.56 -9.07
C TRP A 58 -4.51 -6.04 -10.49
N ASP A 59 -5.62 -5.61 -11.10
CA ASP A 59 -5.99 -5.97 -12.47
C ASP A 59 -5.30 -5.11 -13.57
N ASN A 60 -4.50 -4.13 -13.15
CA ASN A 60 -3.79 -3.14 -14.00
C ASN A 60 -4.68 -2.11 -14.71
N LYS A 61 -5.94 -1.92 -14.32
CA LYS A 61 -6.80 -0.89 -14.91
C LYS A 61 -6.78 0.39 -14.07
N VAL A 62 -5.95 1.33 -14.50
CA VAL A 62 -5.75 2.64 -13.84
C VAL A 62 -6.28 3.81 -14.70
N ASP A 63 -7.30 3.54 -15.51
CA ASP A 63 -7.84 4.41 -16.55
C ASP A 63 -8.85 5.47 -16.04
N GLY A 64 -9.19 5.43 -14.75
CA GLY A 64 -10.07 6.38 -14.07
C GLY A 64 -11.57 6.09 -14.20
N TYR A 65 -11.97 5.05 -14.92
CA TYR A 65 -13.38 4.64 -15.07
C TYR A 65 -13.61 3.16 -14.77
N SER A 66 -12.56 2.34 -14.78
CA SER A 66 -12.59 0.96 -14.33
C SER A 66 -12.92 0.87 -12.83
N SER A 67 -13.54 -0.25 -12.45
CA SER A 67 -13.84 -0.52 -11.04
C SER A 67 -12.54 -0.75 -10.27
N GLY A 68 -12.50 -0.29 -9.03
CA GLY A 68 -11.50 -0.63 -8.02
C GLY A 68 -12.12 -1.45 -6.89
N TRP A 69 -11.62 -1.28 -5.67
CA TRP A 69 -12.20 -1.89 -4.46
C TRP A 69 -13.06 -0.87 -3.69
N HIS A 70 -14.25 -1.27 -3.25
CA HIS A 70 -15.15 -0.42 -2.47
C HIS A 70 -15.93 -1.22 -1.42
N THR A 71 -15.96 -0.72 -0.19
CA THR A 71 -16.75 -1.32 0.88
C THR A 71 -18.18 -0.79 0.95
N ALA A 72 -19.08 -1.54 1.57
CA ALA A 72 -20.39 -1.07 1.94
C ALA A 72 -20.26 0.14 2.89
N PRO A 73 -21.09 1.18 2.73
CA PRO A 73 -21.08 2.33 3.62
C PRO A 73 -21.49 1.93 5.03
N GLY A 74 -21.00 2.66 6.03
CA GLY A 74 -21.39 2.48 7.44
C GLY A 74 -20.64 1.39 8.20
N GLY A 75 -19.66 0.73 7.57
CA GLY A 75 -18.75 -0.19 8.26
C GLY A 75 -17.87 0.52 9.31
N PRO A 76 -17.37 -0.22 10.32
CA PRO A 76 -16.48 0.34 11.34
C PRO A 76 -15.12 0.74 10.74
N LEU A 77 -14.42 1.64 11.43
CA LEU A 77 -13.02 1.96 11.16
C LEU A 77 -12.11 1.11 12.07
N PRO A 78 -10.92 0.69 11.60
CA PRO A 78 -10.39 0.93 10.24
C PRO A 78 -11.11 0.08 9.18
N ILE A 79 -11.18 0.60 7.95
CA ILE A 79 -11.63 -0.21 6.81
C ILE A 79 -10.42 -1.03 6.33
N VAL A 80 -10.55 -2.35 6.39
CA VAL A 80 -9.45 -3.30 6.08
C VAL A 80 -9.83 -4.18 4.90
N CYS A 81 -8.83 -4.58 4.12
CA CYS A 81 -8.91 -5.71 3.21
C CYS A 81 -7.62 -6.50 3.26
N THR A 82 -7.73 -7.81 3.05
CA THR A 82 -6.59 -8.72 3.12
C THR A 82 -6.44 -9.52 1.83
N PHE A 83 -5.21 -9.57 1.31
CA PHE A 83 -4.87 -10.29 0.08
C PHE A 83 -3.45 -10.85 0.17
N GLY A 84 -3.21 -11.97 -0.52
CA GLY A 84 -1.89 -12.54 -0.67
C GLY A 84 -1.19 -12.02 -1.92
N ILE A 85 0.15 -11.93 -1.87
CA ILE A 85 1.00 -11.48 -2.98
C ILE A 85 1.81 -12.61 -3.63
N GLY A 86 1.50 -13.87 -3.29
CA GLY A 86 2.10 -15.04 -3.93
C GLY A 86 3.49 -15.46 -3.43
N GLY A 87 3.92 -14.95 -2.28
CA GLY A 87 5.19 -15.30 -1.64
C GLY A 87 5.63 -14.28 -0.59
N ALA A 88 6.78 -14.55 0.06
CA ALA A 88 7.42 -13.62 0.97
C ALA A 88 8.41 -12.72 0.20
N PHE A 89 8.26 -11.40 0.33
CA PHE A 89 9.08 -10.42 -0.37
C PHE A 89 9.50 -9.28 0.57
N GLN A 90 10.66 -8.69 0.31
CA GLN A 90 11.02 -7.39 0.88
C GLN A 90 10.41 -6.29 0.00
N LEU A 91 9.39 -5.59 0.51
CA LEU A 91 8.73 -4.51 -0.21
C LEU A 91 9.51 -3.21 -0.06
N SER A 92 9.83 -2.56 -1.18
CA SER A 92 10.49 -1.25 -1.24
C SER A 92 9.54 -0.12 -1.64
N ARG A 93 8.45 -0.45 -2.34
CA ARG A 93 7.46 0.51 -2.85
C ARG A 93 6.10 -0.15 -3.01
N PHE A 94 5.05 0.60 -2.74
CA PHE A 94 3.70 0.33 -3.23
C PHE A 94 3.16 1.60 -3.89
N VAL A 95 2.15 1.44 -4.74
CA VAL A 95 1.46 2.54 -5.41
C VAL A 95 -0.03 2.35 -5.17
N LEU A 96 -0.69 3.40 -4.71
CA LEU A 96 -2.14 3.44 -4.54
C LEU A 96 -2.71 4.40 -5.59
N TYR A 97 -3.66 3.91 -6.38
CA TYR A 97 -4.42 4.72 -7.32
C TYR A 97 -5.76 5.08 -6.69
N GLU A 98 -6.08 6.36 -6.65
CA GLU A 98 -7.36 6.83 -6.14
C GLU A 98 -8.47 6.65 -7.18
N ARG A 99 -9.71 6.64 -6.71
CA ARG A 99 -10.89 6.83 -7.56
C ARG A 99 -10.92 8.28 -8.04
N THR A 100 -10.96 8.48 -9.35
CA THR A 100 -10.90 9.79 -10.01
C THR A 100 -12.29 10.42 -10.22
N SER A 101 -12.37 11.47 -11.05
CA SER A 101 -13.56 12.27 -11.35
C SER A 101 -14.02 13.09 -10.13
N GLU A 102 -15.33 13.17 -9.85
CA GLU A 102 -15.91 13.91 -8.74
C GLU A 102 -15.48 13.38 -7.36
N PHE A 103 -14.86 12.20 -7.31
CA PHE A 103 -14.39 11.55 -6.09
C PHE A 103 -12.91 11.81 -5.76
N THR A 104 -12.16 12.46 -6.67
CA THR A 104 -10.74 12.78 -6.47
C THR A 104 -10.54 13.49 -5.12
N TYR A 105 -9.60 13.03 -4.31
CA TYR A 105 -9.33 13.50 -2.93
C TYR A 105 -10.53 13.47 -1.97
N SER A 106 -11.56 12.67 -2.23
CA SER A 106 -12.78 12.61 -1.39
C SER A 106 -13.38 11.19 -1.28
N HIS A 107 -14.51 11.09 -0.56
CA HIS A 107 -15.25 9.85 -0.34
C HIS A 107 -14.37 8.71 0.23
N GLY A 108 -14.27 7.59 -0.48
CA GLY A 108 -13.55 6.39 -0.05
C GLY A 108 -12.05 6.42 -0.34
N ASN A 109 -11.52 7.51 -0.91
CA ASN A 109 -10.08 7.65 -1.15
C ASN A 109 -9.34 7.89 0.17
N PRO A 110 -8.48 6.95 0.63
CA PRO A 110 -7.86 7.07 1.93
C PRO A 110 -6.75 8.12 1.91
N ARG A 111 -6.84 9.11 2.81
CA ARG A 111 -5.75 10.05 3.08
C ARG A 111 -4.65 9.43 3.95
N THR A 112 -5.02 8.48 4.79
CA THR A 112 -4.12 7.83 5.75
C THR A 112 -4.46 6.35 5.78
N PHE A 113 -3.44 5.52 5.75
CA PHE A 113 -3.55 4.07 5.84
C PHE A 113 -2.25 3.51 6.44
N THR A 114 -2.31 2.25 6.82
CA THR A 114 -1.17 1.48 7.32
C THR A 114 -1.13 0.18 6.52
N LEU A 115 0.05 -0.22 6.07
CA LEU A 115 0.24 -1.52 5.43
C LEU A 115 0.66 -2.51 6.49
N TRP A 116 -0.04 -3.64 6.58
CA TRP A 116 0.31 -4.75 7.47
C TRP A 116 0.71 -5.96 6.63
N GLY A 117 1.69 -6.72 7.09
CA GLY A 117 2.19 -7.91 6.43
C GLY A 117 2.33 -9.09 7.38
N SER A 118 2.28 -10.30 6.81
CA SER A 118 2.58 -11.54 7.51
C SER A 118 3.33 -12.48 6.58
N SER A 119 4.25 -13.26 7.14
CA SER A 119 4.94 -14.37 6.46
C SER A 119 4.47 -15.75 6.95
N VAL A 120 3.41 -15.79 7.78
CA VAL A 120 2.75 -17.02 8.18
C VAL A 120 1.93 -17.56 7.01
N ASP A 121 1.94 -18.88 6.77
CA ASP A 121 1.24 -19.50 5.63
C ASP A 121 -0.29 -19.31 5.69
N SER A 122 -0.84 -19.15 6.89
CA SER A 122 -2.27 -18.94 7.13
C SER A 122 -2.46 -17.99 8.32
N PRO A 123 -2.21 -16.69 8.13
CA PRO A 123 -2.30 -15.72 9.20
C PRO A 123 -3.74 -15.60 9.70
N GLN A 124 -3.90 -15.56 11.01
CA GLN A 124 -5.21 -15.46 11.64
C GLN A 124 -5.76 -14.04 11.59
N ASP A 125 -7.07 -13.93 11.72
CA ASP A 125 -7.76 -12.66 11.84
C ASP A 125 -7.28 -11.86 13.05
N ALA A 126 -7.27 -10.53 12.92
CA ALA A 126 -6.85 -9.65 13.99
C ALA A 126 -7.57 -8.29 13.88
N GLU A 127 -8.07 -7.80 15.02
CA GLU A 127 -8.62 -6.44 15.12
C GLU A 127 -7.48 -5.41 15.10
N LEU A 128 -7.20 -4.87 13.91
CA LEU A 128 -6.11 -3.91 13.71
C LEU A 128 -6.46 -2.53 14.31
N PRO A 129 -5.52 -1.88 14.99
CA PRO A 129 -5.77 -0.57 15.59
C PRO A 129 -5.87 0.51 14.51
N ARG A 130 -6.72 1.51 14.75
CA ARG A 130 -6.87 2.68 13.86
C ARG A 130 -5.57 3.47 13.68
N TYR A 131 -4.71 3.46 14.68
CA TYR A 131 -3.39 4.11 14.68
C TYR A 131 -2.37 3.18 15.32
N SER A 132 -1.17 3.15 14.76
CA SER A 132 -0.07 2.29 15.21
C SER A 132 1.27 2.95 14.90
N ALA A 133 2.29 2.65 15.70
CA ALA A 133 3.67 2.97 15.35
C ALA A 133 4.17 1.94 14.31
N GLY A 134 5.16 2.30 13.49
CA GLY A 134 5.81 1.30 12.62
C GLY A 134 6.51 0.21 13.45
N GLY A 135 6.39 -1.04 13.03
CA GLY A 135 6.89 -2.22 13.74
C GLY A 135 5.94 -2.76 14.82
N THR A 136 4.70 -2.23 14.91
CA THR A 136 3.68 -2.78 15.80
C THR A 136 3.28 -4.18 15.33
N VAL A 137 3.17 -5.12 16.28
CA VAL A 137 2.74 -6.50 16.01
C VAL A 137 1.36 -6.73 16.62
N VAL A 138 0.43 -7.30 15.85
CA VAL A 138 -0.91 -7.69 16.29
C VAL A 138 -1.23 -9.08 15.74
N GLY A 139 -1.25 -10.10 16.60
CA GLY A 139 -1.37 -11.49 16.16
C GLY A 139 -0.24 -11.86 15.21
N ASP A 140 -0.60 -12.31 14.01
CA ASP A 140 0.34 -12.72 12.95
C ASP A 140 0.83 -11.56 12.06
N TRP A 141 0.42 -10.32 12.36
CA TRP A 141 0.61 -9.14 11.50
C TRP A 141 1.61 -8.13 12.08
N ILE A 142 2.44 -7.54 11.21
CA ILE A 142 3.35 -6.43 11.53
C ILE A 142 3.18 -5.29 10.51
N ASN A 143 3.32 -4.03 10.94
CA ASN A 143 3.27 -2.84 10.08
C ASN A 143 4.59 -2.07 9.94
#